data_AF-A0A2V2QCK5-F1
#
_entry.id   AF-A0A2V2QCK5-F1
#
_cell.length_a   1.000
_cell.length_b   1.000
_cell.length_c   1.000
_cell.angle_alpha   90.00
_cell.angle_beta   90.00
_cell.angle_gamma   90.00
#
_symmetry.space_group_name_H-M   'P 1'
#
loop_
_entity.id
_entity.type
_entity.pdbx_description
1 polymer ?
#
loop_
_entity_poly.entity_id
_entity_poly.type
_entity_poly.pdbx_seq_one_letter_code
_entity_poly.pdbx_strand_id
1 'polypeptide(L)'
;MTFRNRLRLFAVSGLALFTVSASLPPAAASGAPEARHPKGGGLSATIRYTEYGIPHIVAKDYANLGFGTGWAQAADQVCTLADGFVTVRGERSKFFGPDAAPDFSLSSAAKNLSSDLYFRGVRDSGTVEKLLKVPAPAGPSRDAKESMRGFAAGYNAWLRQNRHRITDPACRGASWVRPVAALDVAVRGFALAVLGGQGRGIDGITAAR
;
A
#
# COMPACT_ATOMS: atom_id res chain seq x y z
N MET A 1 -41.64 14.32 51.85
CA MET A 1 -42.77 13.92 50.98
C MET A 1 -42.47 12.53 50.43
N THR A 2 -43.06 11.52 51.03
CA THR A 2 -42.89 10.09 50.72
C THR A 2 -44.09 9.62 49.90
N PHE A 3 -43.88 9.18 48.66
CA PHE A 3 -44.93 8.55 47.86
C PHE A 3 -44.56 7.12 47.45
N ARG A 4 -45.58 6.27 47.59
CA ARG A 4 -45.55 4.81 47.66
C ARG A 4 -45.31 4.12 46.32
N ASN A 5 -44.65 2.98 46.43
CA ASN A 5 -44.56 1.86 45.50
C ASN A 5 -45.93 1.42 44.94
N ARG A 6 -46.05 1.16 43.63
CA ARG A 6 -47.03 0.23 43.03
C ARG A 6 -46.48 -0.41 41.76
N LEU A 7 -46.13 -1.70 41.88
CA LEU A 7 -45.98 -2.67 40.80
C LEU A 7 -47.23 -2.71 39.91
N ARG A 8 -47.05 -2.75 38.59
CA ARG A 8 -47.96 -3.44 37.66
C ARG A 8 -47.17 -4.12 36.55
N LEU A 9 -47.45 -5.42 36.40
CA LEU A 9 -47.08 -6.34 35.33
C LEU A 9 -47.57 -5.86 33.94
N PHE A 10 -47.17 -6.62 32.91
CA PHE A 10 -47.67 -6.75 31.52
C PHE A 10 -46.63 -6.26 30.49
N ALA A 11 -46.27 -6.97 29.43
CA ALA A 11 -46.47 -8.35 28.98
C ALA A 11 -45.40 -8.59 27.89
N VAL A 12 -44.78 -9.77 27.88
CA VAL A 12 -43.81 -10.16 26.85
C VAL A 12 -44.55 -10.44 25.55
N SER A 13 -44.30 -9.66 24.50
CA SER A 13 -44.76 -9.95 23.13
C SER A 13 -43.54 -10.26 22.27
N GLY A 14 -43.30 -11.56 22.03
CA GLY A 14 -42.24 -12.05 21.16
C GLY A 14 -42.62 -11.84 19.70
N LEU A 15 -41.85 -10.99 19.01
CA LEU A 15 -41.95 -10.82 17.56
C LEU A 15 -40.96 -11.81 16.90
N ALA A 16 -41.47 -12.91 16.34
CA ALA A 16 -40.65 -13.83 15.55
C ALA A 16 -40.43 -13.22 14.14
N LEU A 17 -39.24 -12.68 13.91
CA LEU A 17 -38.78 -12.23 12.59
C LEU A 17 -38.32 -13.44 11.78
N PHE A 18 -39.12 -13.88 10.80
CA PHE A 18 -38.67 -14.81 9.76
C PHE A 18 -37.75 -14.05 8.78
N THR A 19 -36.44 -14.24 8.91
CA THR A 19 -35.48 -13.80 7.89
C THR A 19 -35.57 -14.74 6.70
N VAL A 20 -36.12 -14.25 5.58
CA VAL A 20 -36.03 -14.92 4.28
C VAL A 20 -34.60 -14.77 3.78
N SER A 21 -33.80 -15.82 3.90
CA SER A 21 -32.46 -15.90 3.31
C SER A 21 -32.62 -16.11 1.80
N ALA A 22 -32.52 -15.04 1.02
CA ALA A 22 -32.40 -15.14 -0.43
C ALA A 22 -31.02 -15.74 -0.77
N SER A 23 -30.97 -17.04 -1.07
CA SER A 23 -29.78 -17.70 -1.60
C SER A 23 -29.57 -17.26 -3.05
N LEU A 24 -28.69 -16.28 -3.25
CA LEU A 24 -28.16 -15.98 -4.58
C LEU A 24 -27.36 -17.20 -5.06
N PRO A 25 -27.66 -17.80 -6.23
CA PRO A 25 -26.82 -18.86 -6.77
C PRO A 25 -25.41 -18.31 -7.05
N PRO A 26 -24.35 -19.09 -6.79
CA PRO A 26 -23.00 -18.66 -7.11
C PRO A 26 -22.90 -18.42 -8.62
N ALA A 27 -22.49 -17.21 -8.99
CA ALA A 27 -22.12 -16.90 -10.36
C ALA A 27 -20.98 -17.85 -10.75
N ALA A 28 -21.26 -18.78 -11.65
CA ALA A 28 -20.23 -19.65 -12.22
C ALA A 28 -19.24 -18.76 -12.97
N ALA A 29 -18.05 -18.55 -12.39
CA ALA A 29 -16.91 -18.00 -13.10
C ALA A 29 -16.41 -19.08 -14.08
N SER A 30 -16.99 -19.10 -15.27
CA SER A 30 -16.53 -19.93 -16.39
C SER A 30 -15.24 -19.33 -16.98
N GLY A 31 -14.12 -19.73 -16.40
CA GLY A 31 -12.79 -19.51 -16.93
C GLY A 31 -11.75 -20.06 -15.96
N ALA A 32 -11.04 -21.13 -16.33
CA ALA A 32 -9.87 -21.54 -15.57
C ALA A 32 -8.92 -20.33 -15.48
N PRO A 33 -8.39 -19.98 -14.30
CA PRO A 33 -7.58 -18.80 -14.16
C PRO A 33 -6.32 -18.91 -15.02
N GLU A 34 -6.27 -18.10 -16.08
CA GLU A 34 -5.16 -18.07 -17.02
C GLU A 34 -3.90 -17.55 -16.31
N ALA A 35 -2.83 -18.33 -16.38
CA ALA A 35 -1.53 -17.93 -15.84
C ALA A 35 -0.96 -16.80 -16.70
N ARG A 36 -0.70 -15.65 -16.09
CA ARG A 36 -0.01 -14.53 -16.74
C ARG A 36 1.49 -14.69 -16.54
N HIS A 37 2.27 -14.39 -17.57
CA HIS A 37 3.73 -14.48 -17.56
C HIS A 37 4.37 -13.11 -17.87
N PRO A 38 4.20 -12.09 -16.99
CA PRO A 38 4.83 -10.80 -17.21
C PRO A 38 6.35 -10.89 -17.22
N LYS A 39 6.97 -10.03 -18.02
CA LYS A 39 8.43 -9.92 -18.15
C LYS A 39 8.86 -8.46 -18.34
N GLY A 40 10.05 -8.13 -17.87
CA GLY A 40 10.66 -6.81 -18.07
C GLY A 40 12.00 -6.68 -17.37
N GLY A 41 12.98 -6.04 -18.02
CA GLY A 41 14.30 -5.80 -17.43
C GLY A 41 15.06 -7.07 -17.06
N GLY A 42 14.90 -8.15 -17.83
CA GLY A 42 15.52 -9.46 -17.56
C GLY A 42 14.87 -10.27 -16.43
N LEU A 43 13.77 -9.77 -15.84
CA LEU A 43 13.00 -10.45 -14.80
C LEU A 43 11.65 -10.91 -15.35
N SER A 44 11.11 -11.98 -14.75
CA SER A 44 9.82 -12.56 -15.10
C SER A 44 9.23 -13.34 -13.94
N ALA A 45 7.91 -13.47 -13.91
CA ALA A 45 7.22 -14.33 -12.94
C ALA A 45 6.01 -15.02 -13.60
N THR A 46 5.54 -16.10 -13.00
CA THR A 46 4.24 -16.70 -13.32
C THR A 46 3.24 -16.24 -12.28
N ILE A 47 2.12 -15.65 -12.70
CA ILE A 47 1.08 -15.13 -11.82
C ILE A 47 -0.25 -15.78 -12.16
N ARG A 48 -0.85 -16.48 -11.21
CA ARG A 48 -2.20 -17.03 -11.31
C ARG A 48 -3.11 -16.29 -10.34
N TYR A 49 -4.28 -15.88 -10.80
CA TYR A 49 -5.26 -15.23 -9.94
C TYR A 49 -6.35 -16.21 -9.54
N THR A 50 -6.69 -16.31 -8.26
CA THR A 50 -7.88 -17.06 -7.81
C THR A 50 -9.09 -16.13 -7.67
N GLU A 51 -10.20 -16.62 -7.10
CA GLU A 51 -11.35 -15.75 -6.82
C GLU A 51 -10.93 -14.50 -6.05
N TYR A 52 -11.72 -13.43 -6.23
CA TYR A 52 -11.49 -12.11 -5.65
C TYR A 52 -10.19 -11.42 -6.10
N GLY A 53 -9.53 -11.94 -7.12
CA GLY A 53 -8.31 -11.33 -7.67
C GLY A 53 -7.07 -11.56 -6.80
N ILE A 54 -7.01 -12.65 -6.03
CA ILE A 54 -5.85 -12.95 -5.18
C ILE A 54 -4.70 -13.51 -6.05
N PRO A 55 -3.52 -12.84 -6.12
CA PRO A 55 -2.41 -13.29 -6.94
C PRO A 55 -1.55 -14.36 -6.24
N HIS A 56 -1.31 -15.47 -6.93
CA HIS A 56 -0.34 -16.51 -6.59
C HIS A 56 0.86 -16.35 -7.51
N ILE A 57 2.01 -16.00 -6.95
CA ILE A 57 3.21 -15.62 -7.71
C ILE A 57 4.29 -16.69 -7.52
N VAL A 58 4.74 -17.28 -8.62
CA VAL A 58 5.85 -18.23 -8.65
C VAL A 58 6.99 -17.65 -9.47
N ALA A 59 8.21 -17.76 -8.95
CA ALA A 59 9.41 -17.20 -9.54
C ALA A 59 10.65 -18.04 -9.18
N LYS A 60 11.72 -17.91 -9.98
CA LYS A 60 12.95 -18.70 -9.82
C LYS A 60 13.88 -18.22 -8.70
N ASP A 61 13.75 -16.96 -8.28
CA ASP A 61 14.57 -16.32 -7.25
C ASP A 61 13.84 -15.08 -6.70
N TYR A 62 14.40 -14.44 -5.66
CA TYR A 62 13.78 -13.30 -5.00
C TYR A 62 13.67 -12.03 -5.86
N ALA A 63 14.57 -11.83 -6.84
CA ALA A 63 14.44 -10.71 -7.77
C ALA A 63 13.24 -10.89 -8.69
N ASN A 64 13.05 -12.12 -9.20
CA ASN A 64 11.90 -12.50 -10.02
C ASN A 64 10.61 -12.54 -9.19
N LEU A 65 10.67 -12.96 -7.92
CA LEU A 65 9.53 -12.94 -7.01
C LEU A 65 9.08 -11.50 -6.75
N GLY A 66 10.03 -10.63 -6.38
CA GLY A 66 9.78 -9.20 -6.23
C GLY A 66 9.18 -8.59 -7.50
N PHE A 67 9.67 -8.96 -8.69
CA PHE A 67 9.09 -8.53 -9.96
C PHE A 67 7.62 -8.91 -10.10
N GLY A 68 7.27 -10.17 -9.83
CA GLY A 68 5.88 -10.61 -9.84
C GLY A 68 5.01 -9.87 -8.83
N THR A 69 5.54 -9.62 -7.61
CA THR A 69 4.84 -8.88 -6.57
C THR A 69 4.59 -7.43 -6.97
N GLY A 70 5.60 -6.72 -7.47
CA GLY A 70 5.46 -5.33 -7.92
C GLY A 70 4.50 -5.20 -9.11
N TRP A 71 4.53 -6.17 -10.02
CA TRP A 71 3.59 -6.23 -11.15
C TRP A 71 2.15 -6.44 -10.68
N ALA A 72 1.90 -7.45 -9.85
CA ALA A 72 0.57 -7.78 -9.37
C ALA A 72 -0.04 -6.63 -8.56
N GLN A 73 0.70 -6.08 -7.60
CA GLN A 73 0.19 -4.96 -6.80
C GLN A 73 -0.05 -3.70 -7.64
N ALA A 74 0.74 -3.46 -8.70
CA ALA A 74 0.45 -2.38 -9.64
C ALA A 74 -0.83 -2.64 -10.43
N ALA A 75 -1.07 -3.87 -10.86
CA ALA A 75 -2.31 -4.24 -11.55
C ALA A 75 -3.55 -3.96 -10.72
N ASP A 76 -3.46 -4.18 -9.41
CA ASP A 76 -4.62 -4.10 -8.52
C ASP A 76 -4.80 -2.68 -7.92
N GLN A 77 -3.69 -2.00 -7.55
CA GLN A 77 -3.73 -0.81 -6.68
C GLN A 77 -2.67 0.25 -7.07
N VAL A 78 -2.44 0.50 -8.37
CA VAL A 78 -1.42 1.46 -8.83
C VAL A 78 -1.56 2.86 -8.24
N CYS A 79 -2.78 3.39 -8.06
CA CYS A 79 -2.99 4.73 -7.54
C CYS A 79 -2.53 4.84 -6.08
N THR A 80 -2.92 3.89 -5.24
CA THR A 80 -2.49 3.79 -3.83
C THR A 80 -0.98 3.64 -3.71
N LEU A 81 -0.37 2.79 -4.55
CA LEU A 81 1.08 2.63 -4.56
C LEU A 81 1.79 3.92 -4.97
N ALA A 82 1.31 4.57 -6.04
CA ALA A 82 1.90 5.80 -6.54
C ALA A 82 1.78 6.95 -5.52
N ASP A 83 0.65 7.09 -4.82
CA ASP A 83 0.49 8.06 -3.73
C ASP A 83 1.50 7.80 -2.60
N GLY A 84 1.64 6.54 -2.16
CA GLY A 84 2.67 6.16 -1.19
C GLY A 84 4.09 6.49 -1.63
N PHE A 85 4.39 6.36 -2.94
CA PHE A 85 5.69 6.75 -3.49
C PHE A 85 5.89 8.27 -3.55
N VAL A 86 4.83 9.07 -3.75
CA VAL A 86 4.88 10.53 -3.60
C VAL A 86 5.20 10.90 -2.16
N THR A 87 4.57 10.23 -1.18
CA THR A 87 4.82 10.44 0.25
C THR A 87 6.28 10.24 0.62
N VAL A 88 6.86 9.07 0.31
CA VAL A 88 8.24 8.77 0.72
C VAL A 88 9.31 9.54 -0.04
N ARG A 89 8.94 10.18 -1.16
CA ARG A 89 9.81 11.14 -1.87
C ARG A 89 9.73 12.55 -1.29
N GLY A 90 8.78 12.82 -0.40
CA GLY A 90 8.51 14.16 0.14
C GLY A 90 8.07 15.14 -0.95
N GLU A 91 7.15 14.67 -1.81
CA GLU A 91 6.61 15.43 -2.94
C GLU A 91 5.11 15.71 -2.82
N ARG A 92 4.46 15.44 -1.66
CA ARG A 92 3.01 15.57 -1.52
C ARG A 92 2.55 17.00 -1.72
N SER A 93 3.24 17.99 -1.14
CA SER A 93 2.91 19.41 -1.25
C SER A 93 2.93 19.89 -2.70
N LYS A 94 3.83 19.32 -3.51
CA LYS A 94 3.94 19.65 -4.95
C LYS A 94 2.72 19.19 -5.74
N PHE A 95 2.16 18.03 -5.43
CA PHE A 95 1.07 17.43 -6.21
C PHE A 95 -0.32 17.65 -5.61
N PHE A 96 -0.41 17.82 -4.29
CA PHE A 96 -1.65 17.82 -3.53
C PHE A 96 -1.84 19.07 -2.64
N GLY A 97 -0.89 20.00 -2.66
CA GLY A 97 -0.88 21.21 -1.83
C GLY A 97 -0.35 20.95 -0.40
N PRO A 98 0.27 21.95 0.25
CA PRO A 98 0.97 21.77 1.52
C PRO A 98 0.04 21.55 2.72
N ASP A 99 -1.19 22.08 2.67
CA ASP A 99 -2.15 22.04 3.79
C ASP A 99 -3.07 20.82 3.80
N ALA A 100 -3.13 20.06 2.70
CA ALA A 100 -3.89 18.81 2.66
C ALA A 100 -3.23 17.73 3.52
N ALA A 101 -4.01 16.74 3.94
CA ALA A 101 -3.52 15.61 4.72
C ALA A 101 -3.02 14.45 3.82
N PRO A 102 -1.98 13.71 4.23
CA PRO A 102 -1.68 12.40 3.69
C PRO A 102 -2.80 11.38 3.97
N ASP A 103 -2.72 10.20 3.36
CA ASP A 103 -3.65 9.08 3.59
C ASP A 103 -3.45 8.35 4.94
N PHE A 104 -2.50 8.82 5.75
CA PHE A 104 -2.06 8.26 7.03
C PHE A 104 -1.51 6.82 6.98
N SER A 105 -1.27 6.26 5.80
CA SER A 105 -0.81 4.87 5.66
C SER A 105 0.67 4.68 6.00
N LEU A 106 1.46 5.75 5.92
CA LEU A 106 2.91 5.74 6.13
C LEU A 106 3.39 6.64 7.28
N SER A 107 2.50 7.44 7.87
CA SER A 107 2.80 8.30 9.03
C SER A 107 1.56 8.95 9.62
N SER A 108 1.69 9.59 10.79
CA SER A 108 0.64 10.41 11.40
C SER A 108 0.75 11.90 11.09
N ALA A 109 1.54 12.30 10.08
CA ALA A 109 1.71 13.72 9.73
C ALA A 109 0.35 14.38 9.44
N ALA A 110 0.04 15.48 10.12
CA ALA A 110 -1.24 16.16 9.93
C ALA A 110 -1.36 16.87 8.57
N LYS A 111 -0.22 17.27 7.99
CA LYS A 111 -0.15 18.02 6.72
C LYS A 111 0.86 17.40 5.77
N ASN A 112 0.63 17.60 4.48
CA ASN A 112 1.57 17.24 3.42
C ASN A 112 2.92 17.93 3.62
N LEU A 113 2.94 19.18 4.10
CA LEU A 113 4.19 19.89 4.35
C LEU A 113 5.05 19.21 5.42
N SER A 114 4.47 18.82 6.56
CA SER A 114 5.24 18.12 7.61
C SER A 114 5.65 16.72 7.17
N SER A 115 4.77 16.01 6.44
CA SER A 115 5.12 14.74 5.80
C SER A 115 6.33 14.89 4.88
N ASP A 116 6.32 15.89 4.00
CA ASP A 116 7.40 16.16 3.05
C ASP A 116 8.70 16.51 3.73
N LEU A 117 8.66 17.38 4.75
CA LEU A 117 9.85 17.77 5.51
C LEU A 117 10.51 16.54 6.15
N TYR A 118 9.73 15.64 6.74
CA TYR A 118 10.25 14.41 7.32
C TYR A 118 10.86 13.48 6.26
N PHE A 119 10.10 13.13 5.22
CA PHE A 119 10.57 12.17 4.23
C PHE A 119 11.72 12.71 3.37
N ARG A 120 11.75 14.01 3.07
CA ARG A 120 12.94 14.64 2.48
C ARG A 120 14.13 14.56 3.42
N GLY A 121 13.96 14.87 4.71
CA GLY A 121 15.03 14.71 5.70
C GLY A 121 15.61 13.28 5.77
N VAL A 122 14.75 12.25 5.71
CA VAL A 122 15.17 10.84 5.63
C VAL A 122 16.04 10.57 4.39
N ARG A 123 15.66 11.12 3.23
CA ARG A 123 16.42 10.97 1.98
C ARG A 123 17.71 11.76 1.98
N ASP A 124 17.66 13.02 2.37
CA ASP A 124 18.81 13.94 2.37
C ASP A 124 19.89 13.49 3.35
N SER A 125 19.49 12.88 4.48
CA SER A 125 20.41 12.26 5.44
C SER A 125 21.03 10.94 4.96
N GLY A 126 20.55 10.37 3.85
CA GLY A 126 20.94 9.06 3.33
C GLY A 126 20.68 7.92 4.32
N THR A 127 19.63 8.05 5.14
CA THR A 127 19.37 7.12 6.26
C THR A 127 19.14 5.71 5.75
N VAL A 128 18.33 5.55 4.71
CA VAL A 128 17.96 4.24 4.17
C VAL A 128 19.14 3.59 3.44
N GLU A 129 19.94 4.37 2.72
CA GLU A 129 21.16 3.90 2.06
C GLU A 129 22.19 3.39 3.06
N LYS A 130 22.34 4.06 4.21
CA LYS A 130 23.18 3.59 5.31
C LYS A 130 22.65 2.27 5.88
N LEU A 131 21.34 2.16 6.14
CA LEU A 131 20.70 0.93 6.62
C LEU A 131 20.85 -0.23 5.63
N LEU A 132 20.72 0.03 4.32
CA LEU A 132 20.93 -0.97 3.27
C LEU A 132 22.37 -1.50 3.23
N LYS A 133 23.36 -0.75 3.73
CA LYS A 133 24.77 -1.19 3.82
C LYS A 133 25.07 -2.01 5.07
N VAL A 134 24.19 -2.01 6.07
CA VAL A 134 24.36 -2.82 7.28
C VAL A 134 24.30 -4.30 6.90
N PRO A 135 25.26 -5.14 7.34
CA PRO A 135 25.22 -6.58 7.11
C PRO A 135 24.02 -7.26 7.79
N ALA A 136 23.54 -8.36 7.21
CA ALA A 136 22.56 -9.22 7.87
C ALA A 136 23.19 -9.88 9.13
N PRO A 137 22.41 -10.15 10.20
CA PRO A 137 20.96 -9.99 10.28
C PRO A 137 20.49 -8.59 10.73
N ALA A 138 21.39 -7.67 11.07
CA ALA A 138 21.02 -6.33 11.55
C ALA A 138 20.46 -5.44 10.41
N GLY A 139 20.99 -5.59 9.20
CA GLY A 139 20.45 -5.00 7.99
C GLY A 139 19.73 -6.02 7.10
N PRO A 140 19.15 -5.58 5.98
CA PRO A 140 18.39 -6.46 5.10
C PRO A 140 19.30 -7.52 4.44
N SER A 141 18.78 -8.75 4.35
CA SER A 141 19.42 -9.84 3.63
C SER A 141 19.61 -9.51 2.15
N ARG A 142 20.45 -10.30 1.46
CA ARG A 142 20.57 -10.22 0.00
C ARG A 142 19.19 -10.40 -0.65
N ASP A 143 18.45 -11.42 -0.25
CA ASP A 143 17.13 -11.73 -0.80
C ASP A 143 16.11 -10.60 -0.62
N ALA A 144 16.13 -9.90 0.51
CA ALA A 144 15.29 -8.72 0.71
C ALA A 144 15.65 -7.59 -0.27
N LYS A 145 16.95 -7.31 -0.47
CA LYS A 145 17.43 -6.30 -1.43
C LYS A 145 17.07 -6.65 -2.87
N GLU A 146 17.24 -7.93 -3.24
CA GLU A 146 16.84 -8.46 -4.54
C GLU A 146 15.33 -8.32 -4.76
N SER A 147 14.52 -8.62 -3.74
CA SER A 147 13.06 -8.46 -3.78
C SER A 147 12.65 -7.00 -3.97
N MET A 148 13.30 -6.04 -3.29
CA MET A 148 13.04 -4.60 -3.48
C MET A 148 13.38 -4.14 -4.91
N ARG A 149 14.51 -4.60 -5.47
CA ARG A 149 14.86 -4.33 -6.86
C ARG A 149 13.83 -4.92 -7.83
N GLY A 150 13.44 -6.17 -7.59
CA GLY A 150 12.40 -6.85 -8.33
C GLY A 150 11.09 -6.07 -8.33
N PHE A 151 10.61 -5.66 -7.15
CA PHE A 151 9.38 -4.91 -6.98
C PHE A 151 9.35 -3.65 -7.84
N ALA A 152 10.40 -2.84 -7.76
CA ALA A 152 10.51 -1.64 -8.58
C ALA A 152 10.44 -1.96 -10.09
N ALA A 153 11.16 -3.01 -10.53
CA ALA A 153 11.13 -3.44 -11.93
C ALA A 153 9.74 -3.92 -12.39
N GLY A 154 9.03 -4.68 -11.54
CA GLY A 154 7.68 -5.18 -11.79
C GLY A 154 6.65 -4.06 -11.91
N TYR A 155 6.63 -3.15 -10.93
CA TYR A 155 5.79 -1.95 -10.94
C TYR A 155 6.04 -1.11 -12.19
N ASN A 156 7.31 -0.84 -12.51
CA ASN A 156 7.69 -0.06 -13.69
C ASN A 156 7.31 -0.76 -15.01
N ALA A 157 7.42 -2.09 -15.08
CA ALA A 157 7.02 -2.85 -16.24
C ALA A 157 5.51 -2.80 -16.45
N TRP A 158 4.74 -2.89 -15.38
CA TRP A 158 3.28 -2.73 -15.45
C TRP A 158 2.90 -1.32 -15.92
N LEU A 159 3.52 -0.27 -15.35
CA LEU A 159 3.26 1.12 -15.75
C LEU A 159 3.53 1.35 -17.24
N ARG A 160 4.65 0.86 -17.78
CA ARG A 160 4.97 1.04 -19.21
C ARG A 160 3.88 0.50 -20.14
N GLN A 161 3.19 -0.56 -19.72
CA GLN A 161 2.16 -1.22 -20.54
C GLN A 161 0.75 -0.69 -20.28
N ASN A 162 0.48 -0.21 -19.06
CA ASN A 162 -0.90 0.02 -18.61
C ASN A 162 -1.18 1.45 -18.16
N ARG A 163 -0.18 2.35 -18.04
CA ARG A 163 -0.39 3.71 -17.52
C ARG A 163 -1.49 4.49 -18.26
N HIS A 164 -1.56 4.36 -19.59
CA HIS A 164 -2.58 5.03 -20.40
C HIS A 164 -3.98 4.43 -20.26
N ARG A 165 -4.09 3.24 -19.68
CA ARG A 165 -5.34 2.49 -19.47
C ARG A 165 -5.90 2.62 -18.05
N ILE A 166 -5.23 3.38 -17.18
CA ILE A 166 -5.70 3.63 -15.81
C ILE A 166 -7.00 4.44 -15.90
N THR A 167 -8.11 3.86 -15.47
CA THR A 167 -9.43 4.51 -15.45
C THR A 167 -9.79 5.09 -14.08
N ASP A 168 -9.14 4.62 -13.02
CA ASP A 168 -9.38 5.02 -11.63
C ASP A 168 -9.30 6.55 -11.47
N PRO A 169 -10.39 7.21 -11.03
CA PRO A 169 -10.43 8.65 -10.89
C PRO A 169 -9.39 9.20 -9.90
N ALA A 170 -8.89 8.40 -8.96
CA ALA A 170 -7.87 8.83 -8.00
C ALA A 170 -6.55 9.22 -8.67
N CYS A 171 -6.19 8.60 -9.80
CA CYS A 171 -4.90 8.85 -10.45
C CYS A 171 -4.90 8.80 -11.99
N ARG A 172 -6.05 8.70 -12.66
CA ARG A 172 -6.14 8.74 -14.12
C ARG A 172 -5.47 9.99 -14.67
N GLY A 173 -4.46 9.81 -15.52
CA GLY A 173 -3.71 10.90 -16.16
C GLY A 173 -2.73 11.63 -15.25
N ALA A 174 -2.59 11.23 -13.98
CA ALA A 174 -1.70 11.89 -13.04
C ALA A 174 -0.23 11.79 -13.45
N SER A 175 0.49 12.92 -13.35
CA SER A 175 1.93 12.98 -13.59
C SER A 175 2.76 12.31 -12.49
N TRP A 176 2.19 12.17 -11.30
CA TRP A 176 2.84 11.54 -10.15
C TRP A 176 2.78 10.01 -10.18
N VAL A 177 1.96 9.42 -11.05
CA VAL A 177 2.02 7.98 -11.40
C VAL A 177 3.16 7.77 -12.39
N ARG A 178 4.35 7.48 -11.85
CA ARG A 178 5.61 7.43 -12.59
C ARG A 178 6.54 6.31 -12.08
N PRO A 179 7.55 5.91 -12.86
CA PRO A 179 8.50 4.88 -12.44
C PRO A 179 9.17 5.15 -11.09
N VAL A 180 9.56 4.07 -10.41
CA VAL A 180 10.22 4.07 -9.11
C VAL A 180 11.56 3.35 -9.13
N ALA A 181 12.46 3.75 -8.23
CA ALA A 181 13.72 3.09 -7.99
C ALA A 181 13.58 2.05 -6.86
N ALA A 182 14.53 1.11 -6.78
CA ALA A 182 14.61 0.18 -5.66
C ALA A 182 14.74 0.91 -4.30
N LEU A 183 15.41 2.08 -4.30
CA LEU A 183 15.51 2.93 -3.12
C LEU A 183 14.14 3.46 -2.68
N ASP A 184 13.23 3.83 -3.58
CA ASP A 184 11.88 4.28 -3.20
C ASP A 184 11.11 3.15 -2.47
N VAL A 185 11.28 1.91 -2.92
CA VAL A 185 10.72 0.71 -2.27
C VAL A 185 11.34 0.51 -0.88
N ALA A 186 12.66 0.69 -0.76
CA ALA A 186 13.36 0.60 0.52
C ALA A 186 12.94 1.71 1.51
N VAL A 187 12.76 2.95 1.04
CA VAL A 187 12.28 4.06 1.88
C VAL A 187 10.84 3.82 2.34
N ARG A 188 9.98 3.24 1.48
CA ARG A 188 8.66 2.77 1.90
C ARG A 188 8.73 1.68 2.97
N GLY A 189 9.66 0.73 2.85
CA GLY A 189 9.93 -0.26 3.89
C GLY A 189 10.38 0.37 5.21
N PHE A 190 11.27 1.37 5.13
CA PHE A 190 11.71 2.16 6.30
C PHE A 190 10.54 2.88 6.96
N ALA A 191 9.68 3.56 6.19
CA ALA A 191 8.51 4.26 6.69
C ALA A 191 7.59 3.34 7.51
N LEU A 192 7.36 2.12 7.02
CA LEU A 192 6.60 1.10 7.73
C LEU A 192 7.31 0.61 9.00
N ALA A 193 8.63 0.41 8.95
CA ALA A 193 9.41 -0.04 10.10
C ALA A 193 9.44 0.98 11.24
N VAL A 194 9.39 2.27 10.94
CA VAL A 194 9.40 3.35 11.95
C VAL A 194 8.01 3.89 12.26
N LEU A 195 6.95 3.29 11.72
CA LEU A 195 5.58 3.80 11.79
C LEU A 195 5.10 4.00 13.23
N GLY A 196 5.46 3.08 14.14
CA GLY A 196 5.13 3.16 15.57
C GLY A 196 6.02 4.09 16.40
N GLY A 197 7.11 4.61 15.81
CA GLY A 197 8.08 5.49 16.46
C GLY A 197 8.06 6.88 15.82
N GLN A 198 9.10 7.19 15.04
CA GLN A 198 9.23 8.48 14.34
C GLN A 198 8.00 8.79 13.47
N GLY A 199 7.39 7.78 12.85
CA GLY A 199 6.18 7.93 12.05
C GLY A 199 4.98 8.46 12.82
N ARG A 200 4.91 8.29 14.16
CA ARG A 200 3.91 8.91 15.06
C ARG A 200 4.25 10.34 15.49
N GLY A 201 5.51 10.73 15.34
CA GLY A 201 6.05 11.99 15.87
C GLY A 201 6.41 13.03 14.82
N ILE A 202 6.02 12.85 13.55
CA ILE A 202 6.47 13.69 12.44
C ILE A 202 6.23 15.18 12.68
N ASP A 203 5.05 15.57 13.14
CA ASP A 203 4.74 16.99 13.34
C ASP A 203 5.62 17.60 14.44
N GLY A 204 5.91 16.85 15.51
CA GLY A 204 6.86 17.28 16.55
C GLY A 204 8.30 17.36 16.05
N ILE A 205 8.75 16.37 15.26
CA ILE A 205 10.10 16.34 14.67
C ILE A 205 10.29 17.55 13.74
N THR A 206 9.29 17.85 12.91
CA THR A 206 9.39 18.90 11.89
C THR A 206 9.13 20.32 12.43
N ALA A 207 8.52 20.43 13.61
CA ALA A 207 8.32 21.71 14.29
C ALA A 207 9.46 22.09 15.26
N ALA A 208 10.39 21.17 15.56
CA ALA A 208 11.50 21.42 16.49
C ALA A 208 12.43 22.53 16.00
N ARG A 209 12.81 23.45 16.89
CA ARG A 209 13.68 24.61 16.65
C ARG A 209 14.62 24.84 17.83
#